data_AF-A0A1H2UPJ3-F1
#
_entry.id   AF-A0A1H2UPJ3-F1
#
_cell.length_a   1.000
_cell.length_b   1.000
_cell.length_c   1.000
_cell.angle_alpha   90.00
_cell.angle_beta   90.00
_cell.angle_gamma   90.00
#
_symmetry.space_group_name_H-M   'P 1'
#
loop_
_entity.id
_entity.type
_entity.pdbx_description
1 polymer ?
#
loop_
_entity_poly.entity_id
_entity_poly.type
_entity_poly.pdbx_seq_one_letter_code
_entity_poly.pdbx_strand_id
1 'polypeptide(L)'
;MTTNDTINTVNEINTKNVERMTSLGELNVRIFEKMSARQMDAMSLYMEHAMRMMKLATESKGYNEFFKGQVEATKELSERVLAEGKTSMQAVSDVRDDYRTWFEKNMADVSADLRKAVPAA
;
A
#
# COMPACT_ATOMS: atom_id res chain seq x y z
N MET A 1 18.75 17.57 -37.29
CA MET A 1 18.74 17.87 -35.84
C MET A 1 19.78 18.96 -35.61
N THR A 2 19.36 20.13 -35.13
CA THR A 2 20.30 21.23 -34.82
C THR A 2 20.97 20.97 -33.47
N THR A 3 22.15 21.55 -33.22
CA THR A 3 22.85 21.42 -31.92
C THR A 3 21.97 21.79 -30.73
N ASN A 4 21.04 22.73 -30.91
CA ASN A 4 20.03 23.12 -29.91
C ASN A 4 19.02 22.00 -29.64
N ASP A 5 18.58 21.27 -30.66
CA ASP A 5 17.65 20.12 -30.50
C ASP A 5 18.30 18.98 -29.72
N THR A 6 19.59 18.72 -29.96
CA THR A 6 20.37 17.72 -29.21
C THR A 6 20.51 18.12 -27.74
N ILE A 7 20.83 19.37 -27.45
CA ILE A 7 20.97 19.88 -26.07
C ILE A 7 19.63 19.84 -25.33
N ASN A 8 18.54 20.22 -25.99
CA ASN A 8 17.19 20.16 -25.41
C ASN A 8 16.76 18.71 -25.12
N THR A 9 17.08 17.77 -26.01
CA THR A 9 16.79 16.34 -25.81
C THR A 9 17.57 15.77 -24.63
N VAL A 10 18.84 16.15 -24.47
CA VAL A 10 19.66 15.74 -23.31
C VAL A 10 19.13 16.32 -22.00
N ASN A 11 18.68 17.57 -22.00
CA ASN A 11 18.05 18.19 -20.84
C ASN A 11 16.71 17.52 -20.49
N GLU A 12 15.86 17.21 -21.47
CA GLU A 12 14.61 16.46 -21.25
C GLU A 12 14.88 15.08 -20.66
N ILE A 13 15.87 14.34 -21.18
CA ILE A 13 16.25 13.02 -20.66
C ILE A 13 16.75 13.12 -19.21
N ASN A 14 17.59 14.12 -18.90
CA ASN A 14 18.07 14.34 -17.54
C ASN A 14 16.94 14.69 -16.57
N THR A 15 16.04 15.60 -16.95
CA THR A 15 14.87 15.96 -16.13
C THR A 15 13.97 14.74 -15.89
N LYS A 16 13.68 13.96 -16.94
CA LYS A 16 12.91 12.73 -16.81
C LYS A 16 13.59 11.73 -15.89
N ASN A 17 14.91 11.54 -15.98
CA ASN A 17 15.61 10.63 -15.08
C ASN A 17 15.50 11.05 -13.61
N VAL A 18 15.56 12.35 -13.32
CA VAL A 18 15.31 12.89 -11.96
C VAL A 18 13.86 12.62 -11.55
N GLU A 19 12.88 12.89 -12.40
CA GLU A 19 11.46 12.61 -12.13
C GLU A 19 11.19 11.12 -11.87
N ARG A 20 11.86 10.22 -12.60
CA ARG A 20 11.76 8.76 -12.39
C ARG A 20 12.25 8.37 -11.00
N MET A 21 13.40 8.90 -10.57
CA MET A 21 13.94 8.65 -9.22
C MET A 21 13.02 9.22 -8.13
N THR A 22 12.51 10.43 -8.31
CA THR A 22 11.54 11.05 -7.39
C THR A 22 10.28 10.20 -7.28
N SER A 23 9.71 9.78 -8.41
CA SER A 23 8.48 8.97 -8.43
C SER A 23 8.63 7.60 -7.77
N LEU A 24 9.83 7.01 -7.81
CA LEU A 24 10.16 5.79 -7.08
C LEU A 24 10.21 6.04 -5.57
N GLY A 25 10.78 7.17 -5.14
CA GLY A 25 10.76 7.60 -3.74
C GLY A 25 9.33 7.78 -3.22
N GLU A 26 8.50 8.50 -3.97
CA GLU A 26 7.08 8.70 -3.66
C GLU A 26 6.30 7.38 -3.59
N LEU A 27 6.58 6.45 -4.50
CA LEU A 27 5.99 5.10 -4.48
C LEU A 27 6.32 4.37 -3.18
N ASN A 28 7.58 4.39 -2.75
CA ASN A 28 8.01 3.75 -1.50
C ASN A 28 7.32 4.38 -0.27
N VAL A 29 7.23 5.71 -0.23
CA VAL A 29 6.52 6.43 0.85
C VAL A 29 5.04 6.02 0.89
N ARG A 30 4.37 5.98 -0.26
CA ARG A 30 2.96 5.57 -0.35
C ARG A 30 2.74 4.14 0.12
N ILE A 31 3.63 3.21 -0.24
CA ILE A 31 3.57 1.82 0.23
C ILE A 31 3.77 1.79 1.75
N PHE A 32 4.72 2.54 2.28
CA PHE A 32 4.97 2.64 3.71
C PHE A 32 3.77 3.20 4.48
N GLU A 33 3.13 4.25 3.97
CA GLU A 33 1.91 4.82 4.55
C GLU A 33 0.76 3.80 4.56
N LYS A 34 0.52 3.09 3.44
CA LYS A 34 -0.49 2.02 3.36
C LYS A 34 -0.23 0.91 4.38
N MET A 35 1.02 0.50 4.55
CA MET A 35 1.41 -0.53 5.53
C MET A 35 1.25 -0.03 6.97
N SER A 36 1.62 1.24 7.23
CA SER A 36 1.50 1.85 8.55
C SER A 36 0.03 2.02 8.98
N ALA A 37 -0.83 2.44 8.06
CA ALA A 37 -2.28 2.52 8.29
C ALA A 37 -2.85 1.15 8.71
N ARG A 38 -2.43 0.07 8.04
CA ARG A 38 -2.86 -1.29 8.40
C ARG A 38 -2.35 -1.77 9.75
N GLN A 39 -1.12 -1.40 10.13
CA GLN A 39 -0.62 -1.70 11.47
C GLN A 39 -1.46 -0.99 12.54
N MET A 40 -1.88 0.25 12.29
CA MET A 40 -2.79 0.99 13.16
C MET A 40 -4.16 0.33 13.26
N ASP A 41 -4.73 -0.13 12.14
CA ASP A 41 -6.01 -0.86 12.12
C ASP A 41 -5.94 -2.17 12.93
N ALA A 42 -4.86 -2.93 12.76
CA ALA A 42 -4.62 -4.15 13.55
C ALA A 42 -4.48 -3.84 15.04
N MET A 43 -3.75 -2.79 15.43
CA MET A 43 -3.65 -2.38 16.83
C MET A 43 -4.99 -1.95 17.42
N SER A 44 -5.79 -1.21 16.66
CA SER A 44 -7.14 -0.80 17.06
C SER A 44 -8.03 -2.01 17.35
N LEU A 45 -7.97 -3.03 16.47
CA LEU A 45 -8.70 -4.28 16.63
C LEU A 45 -8.33 -5.03 17.92
N TYR A 46 -7.03 -5.11 18.25
CA TYR A 46 -6.59 -5.72 19.50
C TYR A 46 -7.02 -4.92 20.74
N MET A 47 -6.94 -3.59 20.67
CA MET A 47 -7.39 -2.71 21.75
C MET A 47 -8.90 -2.84 22.01
N GLU A 48 -9.71 -2.89 20.95
CA GLU A 48 -11.16 -3.13 21.06
C GLU A 48 -11.46 -4.50 21.69
N HIS A 49 -10.72 -5.53 21.31
CA HIS A 49 -10.87 -6.86 21.88
C HIS A 49 -10.51 -6.87 23.38
N ALA A 50 -9.40 -6.22 23.76
CA ALA A 50 -8.97 -6.08 25.15
C ALA A 50 -10.02 -5.34 26.00
N MET A 51 -10.56 -4.23 25.50
CA MET A 51 -11.63 -3.48 26.19
C MET A 51 -12.88 -4.34 26.40
N ARG A 52 -13.24 -5.17 25.41
CA ARG A 52 -14.38 -6.09 25.54
C ARG A 52 -14.17 -7.19 26.55
N MET A 53 -12.98 -7.80 26.56
CA MET A 53 -12.61 -8.78 27.59
C MET A 53 -12.66 -8.15 28.98
N MET A 54 -12.15 -6.93 29.13
CA MET A 54 -12.20 -6.19 30.38
C MET A 54 -13.64 -5.94 30.83
N LYS A 55 -14.51 -5.46 29.94
CA LYS A 55 -15.95 -5.29 30.24
C LYS A 55 -16.62 -6.58 30.65
N LEU A 56 -16.36 -7.68 29.94
CA LEU A 56 -16.92 -9.00 30.30
C LEU A 56 -16.47 -9.44 31.68
N ALA A 57 -15.21 -9.20 32.04
CA ALA A 57 -14.68 -9.52 33.36
C ALA A 57 -15.29 -8.67 34.48
N THR A 58 -15.63 -7.40 34.21
CA THR A 58 -16.11 -6.47 35.23
C THR A 58 -17.64 -6.38 35.34
N GLU A 59 -18.37 -6.64 34.25
CA GLU A 59 -19.81 -6.36 34.15
C GLU A 59 -20.69 -7.62 34.08
N SER A 60 -20.11 -8.81 33.86
CA SER A 60 -20.91 -10.05 33.77
C SER A 60 -21.52 -10.43 35.12
N LYS A 61 -22.85 -10.62 35.16
CA LYS A 61 -23.59 -10.95 36.39
C LYS A 61 -23.61 -12.45 36.71
N GLY A 62 -22.84 -13.26 35.98
CA GLY A 62 -22.69 -14.68 36.22
C GLY A 62 -21.99 -15.43 35.09
N TYR A 63 -21.68 -16.71 35.36
CA TYR A 63 -20.88 -17.56 34.46
C TYR A 63 -21.48 -17.74 33.07
N ASN A 64 -22.81 -17.83 32.97
CA ASN A 64 -23.51 -17.96 31.67
C ASN A 64 -23.35 -16.72 30.78
N GLU A 65 -23.40 -15.52 31.38
CA GLU A 65 -23.24 -14.26 30.64
C GLU A 65 -21.77 -14.06 30.22
N PHE A 66 -20.85 -14.39 31.12
CA PHE A 66 -19.42 -14.38 30.83
C PHE A 66 -19.05 -15.34 29.69
N PHE A 67 -19.49 -16.60 29.77
CA PHE A 67 -19.21 -17.62 28.75
C PHE A 67 -19.80 -17.23 27.39
N LYS A 68 -21.04 -16.74 27.37
CA LYS A 68 -21.69 -16.30 26.13
C LYS A 68 -20.94 -15.12 25.51
N GLY A 69 -20.51 -14.16 26.33
CA GLY A 69 -19.70 -13.03 25.89
C GLY A 69 -18.31 -13.42 25.38
N GLN A 70 -17.66 -14.43 25.99
CA GLN A 70 -16.39 -14.97 25.46
C GLN A 70 -16.57 -15.61 24.08
N VAL A 71 -17.65 -16.37 23.88
CA VAL A 71 -17.98 -16.98 22.59
C VAL A 71 -18.24 -15.91 21.53
N GLU A 72 -19.02 -14.88 21.85
CA GLU A 72 -19.28 -13.76 20.93
C GLU A 72 -18.01 -12.99 20.58
N ALA A 73 -17.20 -12.64 21.57
CA ALA A 73 -15.95 -11.92 21.34
C ALA A 73 -14.92 -12.73 20.55
N THR A 74 -14.89 -14.06 20.73
CA THR A 74 -14.04 -14.96 19.94
C THR A 74 -14.53 -15.08 18.50
N LYS A 75 -15.86 -15.18 18.32
CA LYS A 75 -16.47 -15.24 16.99
C LYS A 75 -16.19 -13.95 16.21
N GLU A 76 -16.39 -12.80 16.83
CA GLU A 76 -16.09 -11.51 16.19
C GLU A 76 -14.60 -11.35 15.89
N LEU A 77 -13.71 -11.75 16.81
CA LEU A 77 -12.27 -11.74 16.55
C LEU A 77 -11.94 -12.61 15.32
N SER A 78 -12.55 -13.79 15.21
CA SER A 78 -12.35 -14.70 14.08
C SER A 78 -12.85 -14.10 12.76
N GLU A 79 -14.03 -13.48 12.75
CA GLU A 79 -14.60 -12.80 11.59
C GLU A 79 -13.72 -11.63 11.14
N ARG A 80 -13.21 -10.83 12.09
CA ARG A 80 -12.34 -9.69 11.78
C ARG A 80 -10.95 -10.13 11.33
N VAL A 81 -10.38 -11.19 11.90
CA VAL A 81 -9.10 -11.76 11.44
C VAL A 81 -9.24 -12.30 10.01
N LEU A 82 -10.35 -12.94 9.67
CA LEU A 82 -10.62 -13.37 8.29
C LEU A 82 -10.74 -12.19 7.33
N ALA A 83 -11.41 -11.11 7.75
CA ALA A 83 -11.51 -9.88 6.98
C ALA A 83 -10.12 -9.24 6.78
N GLU A 84 -9.32 -9.12 7.83
CA GLU A 84 -7.93 -8.63 7.78
C GLU A 84 -7.03 -9.51 6.90
N GLY A 85 -7.21 -10.83 6.92
CA GLY A 85 -6.48 -11.74 6.03
C GLY A 85 -6.76 -11.47 4.56
N LYS A 86 -8.02 -11.27 4.20
CA LYS A 86 -8.43 -10.91 2.83
C LYS A 86 -7.87 -9.54 2.43
N THR A 87 -7.96 -8.56 3.32
CA THR A 87 -7.40 -7.22 3.14
C THR A 87 -5.88 -7.30 2.97
N SER A 88 -5.17 -8.08 3.77
CA SER A 88 -3.74 -8.37 3.68
C SER A 88 -3.32 -8.89 2.31
N MET A 89 -4.03 -9.90 1.78
CA MET A 89 -3.82 -10.39 0.42
C MET A 89 -4.04 -9.30 -0.64
N GLN A 90 -5.05 -8.45 -0.46
CA GLN A 90 -5.32 -7.34 -1.37
C GLN A 90 -4.15 -6.32 -1.39
N ALA A 91 -3.55 -5.93 -0.25
CA ALA A 91 -2.41 -5.01 -0.29
C ALA A 91 -1.22 -5.59 -1.02
N VAL A 92 -0.97 -6.89 -0.90
CA VAL A 92 0.14 -7.52 -1.63
C VAL A 92 -0.10 -7.39 -3.14
N SER A 93 -1.35 -7.56 -3.60
CA SER A 93 -1.72 -7.28 -4.99
C SER A 93 -1.54 -5.80 -5.34
N ASP A 94 -2.04 -4.90 -4.50
CA ASP A 94 -1.99 -3.46 -4.76
C ASP A 94 -0.53 -2.95 -4.82
N VAL A 95 0.35 -3.41 -3.93
CA VAL A 95 1.79 -3.07 -3.95
C VAL A 95 2.44 -3.59 -5.24
N ARG A 96 2.15 -4.84 -5.62
CA ARG A 96 2.65 -5.41 -6.87
C ARG A 96 2.17 -4.59 -8.08
N ASP A 97 0.91 -4.21 -8.09
CA ASP A 97 0.29 -3.48 -9.21
C ASP A 97 0.79 -2.01 -9.25
N ASP A 98 1.05 -1.39 -8.10
CA ASP A 98 1.68 -0.06 -8.00
C ASP A 98 3.11 -0.08 -8.58
N TYR A 99 3.92 -1.10 -8.24
CA TYR A 99 5.26 -1.30 -8.83
C TYR A 99 5.20 -1.59 -10.33
N ARG A 100 4.25 -2.44 -10.76
CA ARG A 100 4.04 -2.75 -12.18
C ARG A 100 3.67 -1.50 -12.97
N THR A 101 2.75 -0.69 -12.45
CA THR A 101 2.31 0.56 -13.07
C THR A 101 3.47 1.56 -13.16
N TRP A 102 4.27 1.68 -12.10
CA TRP A 102 5.49 2.49 -12.14
C TRP A 102 6.44 1.99 -13.24
N PHE A 103 6.71 0.69 -13.31
CA PHE A 103 7.58 0.11 -14.33
C PHE A 103 7.06 0.35 -15.76
N GLU A 104 5.77 0.09 -16.01
CA GLU A 104 5.13 0.30 -17.31
C GLU A 104 5.20 1.77 -17.75
N LYS A 105 4.95 2.71 -16.83
CA LYS A 105 5.09 4.15 -17.08
C LYS A 105 6.52 4.53 -17.47
N ASN A 106 7.50 4.06 -16.70
CA ASN A 106 8.92 4.35 -16.96
C ASN A 106 9.39 3.76 -18.30
N MET A 107 8.96 2.54 -18.64
CA MET A 107 9.27 1.90 -19.93
C MET A 107 8.61 2.61 -21.11
N ALA A 108 7.37 3.08 -20.96
CA ALA A 108 6.70 3.89 -21.98
C ALA A 108 7.45 5.20 -22.23
N ASP A 109 7.94 5.86 -21.18
CA ASP A 109 8.74 7.09 -21.29
C ASP A 109 10.08 6.83 -21.99
N VAL A 110 10.78 5.73 -21.65
CA VAL A 110 12.04 5.33 -22.31
C VAL A 110 11.81 5.01 -23.79
N SER A 111 10.72 4.31 -24.12
CA SER A 111 10.37 4.01 -25.51
C SER A 111 10.06 5.28 -26.31
N ALA A 112 9.37 6.23 -25.70
CA ALA A 112 9.11 7.54 -26.30
C ALA A 112 10.40 8.35 -26.51
N ASP A 113 11.31 8.32 -25.55
CA ASP A 113 12.61 9.00 -25.62
C ASP A 113 13.50 8.39 -26.72
N LEU A 114 13.56 7.05 -26.83
CA LEU A 114 14.30 6.35 -27.88
C LEU A 114 13.73 6.65 -29.27
N ARG A 115 12.41 6.74 -29.43
CA ARG A 115 11.78 7.12 -30.70
C ARG A 115 12.07 8.57 -31.10
N LYS A 116 12.29 9.47 -30.14
CA LYS A 116 12.74 10.85 -30.40
C LYS A 116 14.24 10.93 -30.73
N ALA A 117 15.06 10.04 -30.15
CA ALA A 117 16.51 10.03 -30.30
C ALA A 117 17.01 9.28 -31.55
N VAL A 118 16.24 8.35 -32.11
CA VAL A 118 16.58 7.70 -33.38
C VAL A 118 16.28 8.66 -34.53
N PRO A 119 17.30 9.12 -35.30
CA PRO A 119 17.05 9.87 -36.51
C PRO A 119 16.28 8.97 -37.48
N ALA A 120 15.19 9.47 -38.06
CA ALA A 120 14.52 8.81 -39.18
C ALA A 120 15.59 8.50 -40.25
N ALA A 121 15.78 7.22 -40.56
CA ALA A 121 16.60 6.78 -41.68
C ALA A 121 15.94 7.18 -43.01
#